data_AF-A0A166QPM1-F1
#
_entry.id   AF-A0A166QPM1-F1
#
_cell.length_a   1.000
_cell.length_b   1.000
_cell.length_c   1.000
_cell.angle_alpha   90.00
_cell.angle_beta   90.00
_cell.angle_gamma   90.00
#
_symmetry.space_group_name_H-M   'P 1'
#
loop_
_entity.id
_entity.type
_entity.pdbx_description
1 polymer ?
#
loop_
_entity_poly.entity_id
_entity_poly.type
_entity_poly.pdbx_seq_one_letter_code
_entity_poly.pdbx_strand_id
1 'polypeptide(L)'
;MNQAATVRIEDVIAYETLISQNLLRERGTISERQAASLLGVTPPQYTWPQQALMLPGYFWSSPVSSDVYRLIDAGFKLGPDQAVTEAGISAARQYTSDLLGVDLQTVRVEVVPSTEWNHDHAAEGFQIRVGLTDHMIFVPAEFPAPVELLCHEFGHAGHTTAQRVNGELSYFFTMPTTAEFVAHFCQYNYLLDHGTRDDFVSALGQLTTATFALSIMASNVLDDFEEFLKSEYAQAITEAMSMEVIERTYLAFSADKPHLQREALRGMAIILALWVVDEHEGMKRFISADRIDQTLDVKLDAAFPGVDFMDAFSNVNEQIYKLLDRFNR
;
A
#
# COMPACT_ATOMS: atom_id res chain seq x y z
N MET A 1 -33.06 23.36 -7.10
CA MET A 1 -32.41 22.04 -6.98
C MET A 1 -31.33 21.97 -8.04
N ASN A 2 -30.06 22.16 -7.67
CA ASN A 2 -28.96 21.96 -8.60
C ASN A 2 -28.85 20.46 -8.87
N GLN A 3 -29.10 20.03 -10.10
CA GLN A 3 -28.72 18.70 -10.53
C GLN A 3 -27.21 18.61 -10.37
N ALA A 4 -26.73 17.74 -9.48
CA ALA A 4 -25.31 17.43 -9.42
C ALA A 4 -24.91 16.91 -10.81
N ALA A 5 -23.95 17.58 -11.44
CA ALA A 5 -23.43 17.12 -12.73
C ALA A 5 -22.88 15.70 -12.53
N THR A 6 -23.36 14.74 -13.32
CA THR A 6 -22.84 13.38 -13.31
C THR A 6 -21.40 13.41 -13.81
N VAL A 7 -20.45 12.98 -12.98
CA VAL A 7 -19.05 12.83 -13.39
C VAL A 7 -18.95 11.85 -14.54
N ARG A 8 -18.19 12.19 -15.57
CA ARG A 8 -17.90 11.30 -16.69
C ARG A 8 -16.47 10.78 -16.59
N ILE A 9 -16.24 9.58 -17.13
CA ILE A 9 -14.91 8.94 -17.13
C ILE A 9 -13.87 9.82 -17.83
N GLU A 10 -14.27 10.49 -18.92
CA GLU A 10 -13.40 11.39 -19.68
C GLU A 10 -12.92 12.56 -18.84
N ASP A 11 -13.75 13.06 -17.92
CA ASP A 11 -13.38 14.17 -17.03
C ASP A 11 -12.33 13.70 -16.00
N VAL A 12 -12.43 12.44 -15.52
CA VAL A 12 -11.42 11.82 -14.64
C VAL A 12 -10.10 11.61 -15.36
N ILE A 13 -10.15 11.02 -16.55
CA ILE A 13 -8.94 10.78 -17.36
C ILE A 13 -8.26 12.11 -17.72
N ALA A 14 -9.02 13.13 -18.11
CA ALA A 14 -8.48 14.44 -18.47
C ALA A 14 -7.81 15.12 -17.27
N TYR A 15 -8.43 15.06 -16.10
CA TYR A 15 -7.88 15.57 -14.84
C TYR A 15 -6.53 14.92 -14.50
N GLU A 16 -6.49 13.60 -14.49
CA GLU A 16 -5.29 12.83 -14.15
C GLU A 16 -4.17 13.00 -15.18
N THR A 17 -4.53 13.06 -16.47
CA THR A 17 -3.58 13.35 -17.55
C THR A 17 -2.96 14.74 -17.39
N LEU A 18 -3.75 15.74 -17.01
CA LEU A 18 -3.25 17.09 -16.77
C LEU A 18 -2.28 17.13 -15.57
N ILE A 19 -2.61 16.44 -14.47
CA ILE A 19 -1.71 16.33 -13.30
C ILE A 19 -0.38 15.70 -13.71
N SER A 20 -0.41 14.58 -14.40
CA SER A 20 0.81 13.90 -14.88
C SER A 20 1.64 14.81 -15.80
N GLN A 21 1.00 15.51 -16.75
CA GLN A 21 1.68 16.45 -17.63
C GLN A 21 2.31 17.62 -16.88
N ASN A 22 1.63 18.16 -15.87
CA ASN A 22 2.18 19.21 -15.04
C ASN A 22 3.38 18.69 -14.25
N LEU A 23 3.26 17.54 -13.57
CA LEU A 23 4.33 16.94 -12.79
C LEU A 23 5.61 16.71 -13.60
N LEU A 24 5.47 16.29 -14.86
CA LEU A 24 6.57 16.07 -15.80
C LEU A 24 7.24 17.37 -16.30
N ARG A 25 6.53 18.50 -16.28
CA ARG A 25 7.06 19.79 -16.72
C ARG A 25 7.75 20.54 -15.60
N GLU A 26 7.27 20.37 -14.38
CA GLU A 26 7.81 21.04 -13.20
C GLU A 26 9.21 20.54 -12.87
N ARG A 27 10.01 21.44 -12.28
CA ARG A 27 11.38 21.16 -11.83
C ARG A 27 11.47 21.39 -10.33
N GLY A 28 12.51 20.83 -9.73
CA GLY A 28 12.76 20.93 -8.29
C GLY A 28 12.53 19.59 -7.63
N THR A 29 12.26 19.63 -6.33
CA THR A 29 12.02 18.42 -5.56
C THR A 29 10.72 17.74 -5.98
N ILE A 30 10.61 16.43 -5.76
CA ILE A 30 9.42 15.68 -6.14
C ILE A 30 8.16 16.21 -5.42
N SER A 31 8.28 16.64 -4.16
CA SER A 31 7.19 17.25 -3.40
C SER A 31 6.76 18.60 -3.97
N GLU A 32 7.71 19.44 -4.42
CA GLU A 32 7.40 20.70 -5.10
C GLU A 32 6.68 20.45 -6.44
N ARG A 33 7.16 19.47 -7.20
CA ARG A 33 6.52 19.05 -8.46
C ARG A 33 5.09 18.58 -8.20
N GLN A 34 4.87 17.74 -7.19
CA GLN A 34 3.54 17.24 -6.81
C GLN A 34 2.61 18.39 -6.41
N ALA A 35 3.05 19.29 -5.54
CA ALA A 35 2.27 20.45 -5.13
C ALA A 35 1.91 21.34 -6.34
N ALA A 36 2.88 21.61 -7.22
CA ALA A 36 2.67 22.40 -8.42
C ALA A 36 1.72 21.71 -9.42
N SER A 37 1.77 20.38 -9.53
CA SER A 37 0.91 19.62 -10.45
C SER A 37 -0.58 19.76 -10.18
N LEU A 38 -0.94 20.06 -8.93
CA LEU A 38 -2.31 20.24 -8.45
C LEU A 38 -2.80 21.70 -8.54
N LEU A 39 -1.91 22.66 -8.79
CA LEU A 39 -2.27 24.08 -8.83
C LEU A 39 -3.22 24.40 -9.98
N GLY A 40 -4.37 24.98 -9.65
CA GLY A 40 -5.38 25.39 -10.63
C GLY A 40 -6.14 24.23 -11.29
N VAL A 41 -5.98 23.00 -10.78
CA VAL A 41 -6.68 21.81 -11.28
C VAL A 41 -7.83 21.46 -10.33
N THR A 42 -9.05 21.34 -10.86
CA THR A 42 -10.22 20.96 -10.06
C THR A 42 -10.49 19.47 -10.20
N PRO A 43 -10.49 18.68 -9.10
CA PRO A 43 -10.83 17.27 -9.17
C PRO A 43 -12.29 17.06 -9.55
N PRO A 44 -12.60 16.06 -10.41
CA PRO A 44 -13.96 15.63 -10.65
C PRO A 44 -14.66 15.27 -9.34
N GLN A 45 -15.87 15.80 -9.15
CA GLN A 45 -16.61 15.65 -7.89
C GLN A 45 -17.40 14.34 -7.89
N TYR A 46 -16.78 13.26 -7.42
CA TYR A 46 -17.45 11.97 -7.26
C TYR A 46 -17.83 11.73 -5.79
N THR A 47 -19.11 11.49 -5.54
CA THR A 47 -19.57 11.10 -4.19
C THR A 47 -19.38 9.61 -4.01
N TRP A 48 -18.47 9.24 -3.10
CA TRP A 48 -18.20 7.83 -2.81
C TRP A 48 -19.43 7.23 -2.12
N PRO A 49 -19.85 6.01 -2.50
CA PRO A 49 -20.86 5.28 -1.76
C PRO A 49 -20.41 5.13 -0.30
N GLN A 50 -21.28 5.43 0.67
CA GLN A 50 -20.89 5.38 2.09
C GLN A 50 -20.34 4.00 2.49
N GLN A 51 -20.91 2.94 1.91
CA GLN A 51 -20.47 1.56 2.11
C GLN A 51 -19.04 1.27 1.59
N ALA A 52 -18.52 2.05 0.65
CA ALA A 52 -17.17 1.90 0.11
C ALA A 52 -16.10 2.08 1.20
N LEU A 53 -16.39 2.99 2.13
CA LEU A 53 -15.51 3.36 3.24
C LEU A 53 -15.72 2.47 4.47
N MET A 54 -16.72 1.58 4.45
CA MET A 54 -17.01 0.71 5.58
C MET A 54 -16.07 -0.49 5.53
N LEU A 55 -15.20 -0.54 6.53
CA LEU A 55 -14.40 -1.73 6.85
C LEU A 55 -15.08 -2.50 7.97
N PRO A 56 -15.09 -3.83 7.92
CA PRO A 56 -15.66 -4.64 9.00
C PRO A 56 -14.92 -4.45 10.32
N GLY A 57 -15.65 -4.61 11.42
CA GLY A 57 -15.11 -4.39 12.76
C GLY A 57 -13.90 -5.25 13.10
N TYR A 58 -13.84 -6.49 12.58
CA TYR A 58 -12.74 -7.43 12.89
C TYR A 58 -11.40 -7.04 12.27
N PHE A 59 -11.39 -6.14 11.27
CA PHE A 59 -10.16 -5.57 10.73
C PHE A 59 -9.48 -4.60 11.71
N TRP A 60 -10.23 -4.04 12.66
CA TRP A 60 -9.72 -3.10 13.66
C TRP A 60 -9.27 -3.85 14.92
N SER A 61 -8.14 -4.53 14.83
CA SER A 61 -7.52 -5.28 15.93
C SER A 61 -6.03 -4.93 16.07
N SER A 62 -5.39 -5.35 17.17
CA SER A 62 -3.92 -5.36 17.29
C SER A 62 -3.42 -6.80 17.17
N PRO A 63 -3.21 -7.33 15.94
CA PRO A 63 -2.98 -8.76 15.76
C PRO A 63 -1.51 -9.18 15.89
N VAL A 64 -0.57 -8.24 15.92
CA VAL A 64 0.88 -8.55 15.89
C VAL A 64 1.42 -8.71 17.31
N SER A 65 2.09 -9.83 17.54
CA SER A 65 2.72 -10.18 18.81
C SER A 65 4.02 -9.41 19.06
N SER A 66 4.40 -9.29 20.34
CA SER A 66 5.67 -8.66 20.72
C SER A 66 6.89 -9.41 20.17
N ASP A 67 6.80 -10.73 19.95
CA ASP A 67 7.85 -11.53 19.33
C ASP A 67 8.04 -11.21 17.83
N VAL A 68 6.95 -10.95 17.09
CA VAL A 68 7.04 -10.51 15.69
C VAL A 68 7.63 -9.10 15.58
N TYR A 69 7.24 -8.17 16.46
CA TYR A 69 7.88 -6.85 16.51
C TYR A 69 9.39 -6.95 16.77
N ARG A 70 9.81 -7.75 17.76
CA ARG A 70 11.23 -7.97 18.08
C ARG A 70 11.98 -8.68 16.95
N LEU A 71 11.33 -9.61 16.26
CA LEU A 71 11.88 -10.27 15.07
C LEU A 71 12.16 -9.28 13.95
N ILE A 72 11.19 -8.40 13.65
CA ILE A 72 11.33 -7.37 12.62
C ILE A 72 12.44 -6.40 13.03
N ASP A 73 12.44 -5.88 14.26
CA ASP A 73 13.48 -4.97 14.76
C ASP A 73 14.90 -5.58 14.66
N ALA A 74 15.06 -6.84 15.07
CA ALA A 74 16.34 -7.54 14.99
C ALA A 74 16.82 -7.81 13.55
N GLY A 75 15.87 -8.01 12.64
CA GLY A 75 16.14 -8.23 11.21
C GLY A 75 16.18 -6.95 10.38
N PHE A 76 15.73 -5.82 10.93
CA PHE A 76 15.70 -4.54 10.24
C PHE A 76 17.11 -4.01 10.06
N LYS A 77 17.71 -4.42 8.94
CA LYS A 77 18.98 -3.91 8.44
C LYS A 77 18.69 -3.38 7.06
N LEU A 78 18.54 -2.07 6.94
CA LEU A 78 18.58 -1.46 5.64
C LEU A 78 19.96 -1.79 5.05
N GLY A 79 19.96 -2.60 3.99
CA GLY A 79 21.13 -2.80 3.16
C GLY A 79 21.61 -1.46 2.60
N PRO A 80 22.84 -1.40 2.07
CA PRO A 80 23.26 -0.18 1.36
C PRO A 80 22.27 0.10 0.23
N ASP A 81 21.97 1.38 0.01
CA ASP A 81 21.13 1.78 -1.12
C ASP A 81 21.74 1.28 -2.44
N GLN A 82 20.89 0.69 -3.28
CA GLN A 82 21.24 0.17 -4.59
C GLN A 82 20.59 1.02 -5.67
N ALA A 83 21.30 1.24 -6.77
CA ALA A 83 20.76 2.00 -7.89
C ALA A 83 19.55 1.31 -8.53
N VAL A 84 18.51 2.07 -8.83
CA VAL A 84 17.43 1.63 -9.72
C VAL A 84 17.95 1.58 -11.15
N THR A 85 17.85 0.42 -11.79
CA THR A 85 18.36 0.18 -13.15
C THR A 85 17.24 -0.21 -14.11
N GLU A 86 17.43 0.04 -15.41
CA GLU A 86 16.50 -0.41 -16.47
C GLU A 86 16.27 -1.93 -16.44
N ALA A 87 17.30 -2.71 -16.11
CA ALA A 87 17.16 -4.16 -15.96
C ALA A 87 16.23 -4.51 -14.78
N GLY A 88 16.39 -3.83 -13.63
CA GLY A 88 15.50 -3.98 -12.47
C GLY A 88 14.06 -3.56 -12.78
N ILE A 89 13.88 -2.43 -13.48
CA ILE A 89 12.57 -1.97 -13.96
C ILE A 89 11.92 -3.01 -14.87
N SER A 90 12.66 -3.53 -15.86
CA SER A 90 12.15 -4.55 -16.77
C SER A 90 11.79 -5.85 -16.05
N ALA A 91 12.60 -6.27 -15.07
CA ALA A 91 12.36 -7.48 -14.28
C ALA A 91 11.11 -7.34 -13.41
N ALA A 92 10.99 -6.24 -12.65
CA ALA A 92 9.81 -5.97 -11.82
C ALA A 92 8.54 -5.85 -12.67
N ARG A 93 8.60 -5.13 -13.80
CA ARG A 93 7.47 -5.00 -14.72
C ARG A 93 7.01 -6.37 -15.22
N GLN A 94 7.93 -7.20 -15.69
CA GLN A 94 7.60 -8.52 -16.22
C GLN A 94 7.02 -9.42 -15.13
N TYR A 95 7.67 -9.47 -13.97
CA TYR A 95 7.23 -10.29 -12.84
C TYR A 95 5.81 -9.92 -12.41
N THR A 96 5.54 -8.64 -12.16
CA THR A 96 4.21 -8.18 -11.73
C THR A 96 3.17 -8.34 -12.84
N SER A 97 3.55 -8.14 -14.11
CA SER A 97 2.68 -8.37 -15.27
C SER A 97 2.21 -9.82 -15.34
N ASP A 98 3.13 -10.77 -15.16
CA ASP A 98 2.83 -12.21 -15.20
C ASP A 98 1.99 -12.64 -13.98
N LEU A 99 2.37 -12.15 -12.78
CA LEU A 99 1.69 -12.46 -11.53
C LEU A 99 0.22 -12.01 -11.55
N LEU A 100 -0.04 -10.78 -12.01
CA LEU A 100 -1.39 -10.21 -12.05
C LEU A 100 -2.14 -10.55 -13.36
N GLY A 101 -1.46 -11.05 -14.39
CA GLY A 101 -2.06 -11.26 -15.71
C GLY A 101 -2.51 -9.96 -16.40
N VAL A 102 -1.76 -8.87 -16.18
CA VAL A 102 -2.06 -7.53 -16.71
C VAL A 102 -0.87 -7.04 -17.53
N ASP A 103 -1.11 -6.47 -18.71
CA ASP A 103 -0.05 -5.88 -19.52
C ASP A 103 0.39 -4.52 -18.95
N LEU A 104 1.65 -4.42 -18.54
CA LEU A 104 2.25 -3.22 -17.94
C LEU A 104 3.28 -2.54 -18.86
N GLN A 105 3.35 -2.89 -20.15
CA GLN A 105 4.35 -2.34 -21.08
C GLN A 105 4.21 -0.83 -21.30
N THR A 106 3.01 -0.28 -21.14
CA THR A 106 2.74 1.16 -21.27
C THR A 106 3.05 1.96 -20.01
N VAL A 107 3.28 1.29 -18.86
CA VAL A 107 3.58 1.94 -17.58
C VAL A 107 5.01 2.48 -17.61
N ARG A 108 5.12 3.79 -17.40
CA ARG A 108 6.39 4.53 -17.40
C ARG A 108 6.97 4.59 -16.00
N VAL A 109 8.29 4.48 -15.89
CA VAL A 109 9.00 4.66 -14.62
C VAL A 109 9.92 5.86 -14.77
N GLU A 110 9.82 6.81 -13.85
CA GLU A 110 10.73 7.93 -13.71
C GLU A 110 11.61 7.71 -12.48
N VAL A 111 12.91 7.52 -12.74
CA VAL A 111 13.93 7.38 -11.71
C VAL A 111 14.40 8.78 -11.32
N VAL A 112 14.06 9.22 -10.12
CA VAL A 112 14.28 10.58 -9.64
C VAL A 112 15.61 10.67 -8.88
N PRO A 113 16.54 11.58 -9.26
CA PRO A 113 17.81 11.73 -8.55
C PRO A 113 17.62 11.98 -7.04
N SER A 114 18.52 11.46 -6.20
CA SER A 114 18.44 11.61 -4.74
C SER A 114 18.36 13.07 -4.28
N THR A 115 19.00 13.99 -5.03
CA THR A 115 18.94 15.45 -4.78
C THR A 115 17.56 16.07 -5.02
N GLU A 116 16.72 15.42 -5.84
CA GLU A 116 15.36 15.86 -6.17
C GLU A 116 14.30 15.06 -5.40
N TRP A 117 14.59 13.83 -4.98
CA TRP A 117 13.70 13.08 -4.08
C TRP A 117 13.58 13.77 -2.71
N ASN A 118 14.62 14.52 -2.30
CA ASN A 118 14.68 15.36 -1.10
C ASN A 118 14.32 14.64 0.20
N HIS A 119 14.84 13.42 0.39
CA HIS A 119 14.84 12.66 1.65
C HIS A 119 13.57 12.76 2.52
N ASP A 120 12.38 12.88 1.90
CA ASP A 120 11.14 12.61 2.61
C ASP A 120 11.09 11.09 2.72
N HIS A 121 11.83 10.56 3.71
CA HIS A 121 12.14 9.14 3.89
C HIS A 121 10.90 8.24 3.99
N ALA A 122 9.69 8.83 4.04
CA ALA A 122 8.41 8.15 4.01
C ALA A 122 7.92 7.79 2.60
N ALA A 123 8.44 8.40 1.53
CA ALA A 123 8.06 8.07 0.16
C ALA A 123 9.03 7.00 -0.40
N GLU A 124 8.61 5.74 -0.32
CA GLU A 124 9.32 4.58 -0.89
C GLU A 124 9.27 4.65 -2.43
N GLY A 125 8.10 5.01 -2.97
CA GLY A 125 7.80 5.29 -4.36
C GLY A 125 6.39 5.87 -4.42
N PHE A 126 5.92 6.24 -5.62
CA PHE A 126 4.48 6.42 -5.81
C PHE A 126 4.05 6.27 -7.26
N GLN A 127 2.79 5.88 -7.42
CA GLN A 127 2.11 5.78 -8.70
C GLN A 127 1.20 6.99 -8.96
N ILE A 128 1.19 7.45 -10.21
CA ILE A 128 0.19 8.37 -10.76
C ILE A 128 -0.60 7.65 -11.83
N ARG A 129 -1.91 7.67 -11.63
CA ARG A 129 -2.89 7.16 -12.57
C ARG A 129 -2.96 8.09 -13.77
N VAL A 130 -2.92 7.52 -14.96
CA VAL A 130 -3.01 8.25 -16.24
C VAL A 130 -3.71 7.36 -17.25
N GLY A 131 -4.74 7.89 -17.91
CA GLY A 131 -5.47 7.16 -18.95
C GLY A 131 -6.07 5.84 -18.47
N LEU A 132 -6.10 4.84 -19.35
CA LEU A 132 -6.53 3.50 -18.99
C LEU A 132 -5.36 2.61 -18.56
N THR A 133 -4.20 2.76 -19.21
CA THR A 133 -3.04 1.87 -19.05
C THR A 133 -1.69 2.62 -18.98
N ASP A 134 -1.66 3.93 -19.25
CA ASP A 134 -0.42 4.72 -19.42
C ASP A 134 0.14 5.29 -18.11
N HIS A 135 -0.07 4.57 -17.00
CA HIS A 135 0.27 5.04 -15.66
C HIS A 135 1.78 5.37 -15.52
N MET A 136 2.09 6.18 -14.51
CA MET A 136 3.45 6.59 -14.21
C MET A 136 3.84 6.18 -12.81
N ILE A 137 5.07 5.69 -12.65
CA ILE A 137 5.67 5.35 -11.37
C ILE A 137 6.88 6.27 -11.18
N PHE A 138 7.01 6.83 -9.99
CA PHE A 138 8.16 7.61 -9.56
C PHE A 138 8.86 6.86 -8.45
N VAL A 139 10.18 6.69 -8.57
CA VAL A 139 11.02 6.01 -7.59
C VAL A 139 12.32 6.77 -7.37
N PRO A 140 12.94 6.68 -6.18
CA PRO A 140 14.24 7.26 -5.95
C PRO A 140 15.31 6.57 -6.80
N ALA A 141 16.38 7.28 -7.14
CA ALA A 141 17.50 6.73 -7.91
C ALA A 141 18.23 5.59 -7.18
N GLU A 142 18.18 5.59 -5.86
CA GLU A 142 18.81 4.60 -5.01
C GLU A 142 17.83 4.16 -3.92
N PHE A 143 17.75 2.86 -3.66
CA PHE A 143 16.89 2.26 -2.63
C PHE A 143 17.50 0.94 -2.15
N PRO A 144 17.33 0.50 -0.89
CA PRO A 144 17.96 -0.73 -0.41
C PRO A 144 17.59 -1.99 -1.20
N ALA A 145 16.32 -2.09 -1.65
CA ALA A 145 15.78 -3.22 -2.40
C ALA A 145 14.94 -2.74 -3.61
N PRO A 146 15.57 -2.18 -4.66
CA PRO A 146 14.88 -1.38 -5.67
C PRO A 146 13.87 -2.20 -6.50
N VAL A 147 14.16 -3.48 -6.77
CA VAL A 147 13.26 -4.34 -7.57
C VAL A 147 12.01 -4.70 -6.77
N GLU A 148 12.14 -4.90 -5.47
CA GLU A 148 11.02 -5.21 -4.58
C GLU A 148 10.07 -4.01 -4.45
N LEU A 149 10.62 -2.81 -4.22
CA LEU A 149 9.89 -1.55 -4.33
C LEU A 149 9.19 -1.40 -5.68
N LEU A 150 9.88 -1.65 -6.79
CA LEU A 150 9.27 -1.56 -8.12
C LEU A 150 8.11 -2.56 -8.30
N CYS A 151 8.22 -3.78 -7.76
CA CYS A 151 7.13 -4.75 -7.78
C CYS A 151 5.89 -4.24 -7.03
N HIS A 152 6.09 -3.55 -5.90
CA HIS A 152 5.02 -2.87 -5.15
C HIS A 152 4.34 -1.79 -6.03
N GLU A 153 5.12 -0.86 -6.60
CA GLU A 153 4.59 0.23 -7.41
C GLU A 153 3.92 -0.25 -8.72
N PHE A 154 4.49 -1.28 -9.36
CA PHE A 154 3.85 -1.94 -10.50
C PHE A 154 2.57 -2.67 -10.07
N GLY A 155 2.47 -3.12 -8.83
CA GLY A 155 1.24 -3.69 -8.26
C GLY A 155 0.11 -2.67 -8.22
N HIS A 156 0.39 -1.43 -7.79
CA HIS A 156 -0.58 -0.33 -7.89
C HIS A 156 -0.99 -0.04 -9.33
N ALA A 157 -0.02 0.01 -10.26
CA ALA A 157 -0.30 0.27 -11.67
C ALA A 157 -1.12 -0.87 -12.32
N GLY A 158 -0.79 -2.13 -12.02
CA GLY A 158 -1.50 -3.29 -12.53
C GLY A 158 -2.90 -3.41 -11.98
N HIS A 159 -3.10 -3.11 -10.69
CA HIS A 159 -4.43 -3.02 -10.11
C HIS A 159 -5.28 -1.95 -10.82
N THR A 160 -4.75 -0.73 -10.94
CA THR A 160 -5.47 0.37 -11.61
C THR A 160 -5.80 0.04 -13.06
N THR A 161 -4.86 -0.58 -13.78
CA THR A 161 -5.04 -0.99 -15.18
C THR A 161 -6.16 -2.03 -15.30
N ALA A 162 -6.13 -3.08 -14.46
CA ALA A 162 -7.15 -4.12 -14.44
C ALA A 162 -8.56 -3.58 -14.12
N GLN A 163 -8.65 -2.61 -13.22
CA GLN A 163 -9.93 -1.96 -12.92
C GLN A 163 -10.43 -1.18 -14.14
N ARG A 164 -9.59 -0.29 -14.70
CA ARG A 164 -10.02 0.68 -15.72
C ARG A 164 -10.45 0.07 -17.04
N VAL A 165 -9.91 -1.09 -17.42
CA VAL A 165 -10.33 -1.78 -18.65
C VAL A 165 -11.81 -2.20 -18.64
N ASN A 166 -12.45 -2.26 -17.47
CA ASN A 166 -13.90 -2.49 -17.36
C ASN A 166 -14.75 -1.32 -17.91
N GLY A 167 -14.20 -0.10 -17.98
CA GLY A 167 -14.89 1.04 -18.59
C GLY A 167 -16.11 1.58 -17.82
N GLU A 168 -16.32 1.18 -16.57
CA GLU A 168 -17.35 1.76 -15.69
C GLU A 168 -16.73 2.70 -14.65
N LEU A 169 -17.45 3.78 -14.31
CA LEU A 169 -16.94 4.82 -13.42
C LEU A 169 -16.54 4.30 -12.03
N SER A 170 -17.20 3.26 -11.52
CA SER A 170 -16.88 2.67 -10.22
C SER A 170 -15.50 2.00 -10.15
N TYR A 171 -14.92 1.65 -11.31
CA TYR A 171 -13.56 1.11 -11.41
C TYR A 171 -12.47 2.20 -11.56
N PHE A 172 -12.85 3.47 -11.67
CA PHE A 172 -11.86 4.56 -11.71
C PHE A 172 -11.42 5.02 -10.32
N PHE A 173 -12.11 4.56 -9.28
CA PHE A 173 -11.83 4.87 -7.89
C PHE A 173 -11.46 3.59 -7.15
N THR A 174 -10.36 3.65 -6.40
CA THR A 174 -9.78 2.53 -5.67
C THR A 174 -9.69 2.92 -4.22
N MET A 175 -10.06 2.01 -3.32
CA MET A 175 -9.86 2.22 -1.89
C MET A 175 -8.37 2.14 -1.56
N PRO A 176 -7.83 3.00 -0.69
CA PRO A 176 -6.41 2.91 -0.30
C PRO A 176 -6.02 1.50 0.18
N THR A 177 -6.86 0.86 1.01
CA THR A 177 -6.62 -0.52 1.48
C THR A 177 -6.52 -1.53 0.33
N THR A 178 -7.37 -1.44 -0.69
CA THR A 178 -7.32 -2.42 -1.80
C THR A 178 -6.15 -2.15 -2.73
N ALA A 179 -5.77 -0.87 -2.92
CA ALA A 179 -4.57 -0.50 -3.65
C ALA A 179 -3.31 -1.06 -2.99
N GLU A 180 -3.14 -0.85 -1.68
CA GLU A 180 -2.04 -1.38 -0.87
C GLU A 180 -2.05 -2.91 -0.85
N PHE A 181 -3.22 -3.54 -0.73
CA PHE A 181 -3.32 -5.00 -0.62
C PHE A 181 -2.71 -5.69 -1.85
N VAL A 182 -3.05 -5.20 -3.05
CA VAL A 182 -2.51 -5.74 -4.30
C VAL A 182 -1.01 -5.44 -4.43
N ALA A 183 -0.57 -4.25 -4.04
CA ALA A 183 0.83 -3.86 -4.12
C ALA A 183 1.72 -4.72 -3.19
N HIS A 184 1.34 -4.86 -1.92
CA HIS A 184 2.01 -5.74 -0.96
C HIS A 184 1.97 -7.21 -1.39
N PHE A 185 0.87 -7.67 -2.00
CA PHE A 185 0.82 -9.02 -2.56
C PHE A 185 1.90 -9.26 -3.62
N CYS A 186 2.13 -8.29 -4.51
CA CYS A 186 3.18 -8.37 -5.52
C CYS A 186 4.58 -8.33 -4.91
N GLN A 187 4.79 -7.41 -3.96
CA GLN A 187 6.02 -7.24 -3.20
C GLN A 187 6.42 -8.53 -2.46
N TYR A 188 5.51 -9.12 -1.68
CA TYR A 188 5.80 -10.32 -0.90
C TYR A 188 5.96 -11.57 -1.77
N ASN A 189 5.20 -11.72 -2.86
CA ASN A 189 5.45 -12.83 -3.80
C ASN A 189 6.86 -12.72 -4.38
N TYR A 190 7.28 -11.53 -4.84
CA TYR A 190 8.63 -11.34 -5.37
C TYR A 190 9.71 -11.70 -4.35
N LEU A 191 9.55 -11.25 -3.10
CA LEU A 191 10.49 -11.56 -2.02
C LEU A 191 10.56 -13.06 -1.69
N LEU A 192 9.44 -13.76 -1.74
CA LEU A 192 9.41 -15.21 -1.49
C LEU A 192 10.07 -16.01 -2.62
N ASP A 193 9.96 -15.55 -3.86
CA ASP A 193 10.51 -16.25 -5.04
C ASP A 193 11.97 -15.90 -5.31
N HIS A 194 12.40 -14.67 -5.00
CA HIS A 194 13.69 -14.13 -5.42
C HIS A 194 14.50 -13.47 -4.30
N GLY A 195 13.87 -13.13 -3.18
CA GLY A 195 14.52 -12.46 -2.05
C GLY A 195 15.24 -13.45 -1.12
N THR A 196 15.95 -12.88 -0.17
CA THR A 196 16.47 -13.62 0.99
C THR A 196 15.52 -13.51 2.17
N ARG A 197 15.75 -14.36 3.18
CA ARG A 197 15.04 -14.24 4.46
C ARG A 197 15.18 -12.84 5.07
N ASP A 198 16.36 -12.25 4.97
CA ASP A 198 16.63 -10.93 5.55
C ASP A 198 15.92 -9.83 4.75
N ASP A 199 15.85 -9.92 3.42
CA ASP A 199 15.06 -9.00 2.59
C ASP A 199 13.57 -9.06 2.97
N PHE A 200 13.04 -10.28 3.18
CA PHE A 200 11.65 -10.47 3.58
C PHE A 200 11.37 -9.88 4.98
N VAL A 201 12.24 -10.11 5.96
CA VAL A 201 12.10 -9.51 7.30
C VAL A 201 12.23 -7.98 7.23
N SER A 202 13.13 -7.45 6.39
CA SER A 202 13.26 -6.00 6.20
C SER A 202 11.98 -5.38 5.63
N ALA A 203 11.36 -6.02 4.63
CA ALA A 203 10.09 -5.57 4.05
C ALA A 203 8.93 -5.63 5.06
N LEU A 204 8.94 -6.60 5.99
CA LEU A 204 8.01 -6.61 7.13
C LEU A 204 8.20 -5.40 8.07
N GLY A 205 9.26 -4.61 7.95
CA GLY A 205 9.42 -3.31 8.65
C GLY A 205 8.21 -2.39 8.50
N GLN A 206 7.57 -2.40 7.32
CA GLN A 206 6.36 -1.61 7.04
C GLN A 206 5.17 -2.06 7.91
N LEU A 207 5.09 -3.34 8.26
CA LEU A 207 4.06 -3.88 9.15
C LEU A 207 4.15 -3.26 10.54
N THR A 208 5.35 -2.93 11.03
CA THR A 208 5.54 -2.37 12.38
C THR A 208 4.80 -1.04 12.55
N THR A 209 5.06 -0.08 11.66
CA THR A 209 4.41 1.24 11.69
C THR A 209 2.91 1.12 11.41
N ALA A 210 2.53 0.31 10.42
CA ALA A 210 1.16 0.17 10.00
C ALA A 210 0.27 -0.51 11.08
N THR A 211 0.79 -1.49 11.80
CA THR A 211 0.05 -2.15 12.89
C THR A 211 0.10 -1.38 14.20
N PHE A 212 1.09 -0.51 14.40
CA PHE A 212 1.02 0.51 15.45
C PHE A 212 -0.18 1.43 15.21
N ALA A 213 -0.30 1.99 14.01
CA ALA A 213 -1.46 2.82 13.62
C ALA A 213 -2.79 2.08 13.81
N LEU A 214 -2.84 0.81 13.41
CA LEU A 214 -4.02 -0.03 13.61
C LEU A 214 -4.37 -0.21 15.09
N SER A 215 -3.37 -0.37 15.96
CA SER A 215 -3.55 -0.51 17.42
C SER A 215 -4.11 0.77 18.05
N ILE A 216 -3.63 1.94 17.63
CA ILE A 216 -4.20 3.23 18.07
C ILE A 216 -5.67 3.32 17.66
N MET A 217 -5.97 3.04 16.37
CA MET A 217 -7.33 3.11 15.84
C MET A 217 -8.28 2.13 16.53
N ALA A 218 -7.83 0.91 16.81
CA ALA A 218 -8.61 -0.11 17.51
C ALA A 218 -8.87 0.25 18.98
N SER A 219 -7.93 0.93 19.65
CA SER A 219 -8.12 1.42 21.01
C SER A 219 -9.14 2.55 21.12
N ASN A 220 -9.37 3.30 20.02
CA ASN A 220 -10.15 4.54 20.00
C ASN A 220 -9.62 5.63 20.96
N VAL A 221 -8.35 5.54 21.36
CA VAL A 221 -7.64 6.54 22.17
C VAL A 221 -6.67 7.29 21.25
N LEU A 222 -7.14 8.41 20.69
CA LEU A 222 -6.40 9.13 19.64
C LEU A 222 -5.57 10.31 20.15
N ASP A 223 -5.90 10.82 21.33
CA ASP A 223 -5.38 12.10 21.85
C ASP A 223 -4.83 11.99 23.29
N ASP A 224 -4.78 10.80 23.89
CA ASP A 224 -4.22 10.56 25.25
C ASP A 224 -3.23 9.38 25.25
N PHE A 225 -1.94 9.71 25.26
CA PHE A 225 -0.87 8.71 25.23
C PHE A 225 -0.86 7.80 26.45
N GLU A 226 -1.11 8.33 27.66
CA GLU A 226 -1.10 7.54 28.89
C GLU A 226 -2.29 6.59 28.96
N GLU A 227 -3.44 6.99 28.43
CA GLU A 227 -4.61 6.13 28.29
C GLU A 227 -4.36 5.04 27.24
N PHE A 228 -3.74 5.36 26.10
CA PHE A 228 -3.38 4.37 25.08
C PHE A 228 -2.47 3.29 25.64
N LEU A 229 -1.43 3.67 26.40
CA LEU A 229 -0.51 2.72 27.04
C LEU A 229 -1.18 1.77 28.05
N LYS A 230 -2.35 2.13 28.59
CA LYS A 230 -3.14 1.28 29.50
C LYS A 230 -4.10 0.35 28.76
N SER A 231 -4.28 0.54 27.46
CA SER A 231 -5.17 -0.28 26.64
C SER A 231 -4.55 -1.64 26.33
N GLU A 232 -5.38 -2.65 26.12
CA GLU A 232 -4.93 -3.99 25.68
C GLU A 232 -4.23 -3.94 24.30
N TYR A 233 -4.62 -2.99 23.45
CA TYR A 233 -4.05 -2.80 22.12
C TYR A 233 -2.61 -2.28 22.11
N ALA A 234 -2.13 -1.69 23.22
CA ALA A 234 -0.74 -1.26 23.36
C ALA A 234 0.18 -2.35 23.89
N GLN A 235 -0.35 -3.47 24.41
CA GLN A 235 0.43 -4.45 25.16
C GLN A 235 1.63 -4.98 24.34
N ALA A 236 1.38 -5.53 23.15
CA ALA A 236 2.44 -6.10 22.32
C ALA A 236 3.52 -5.08 21.93
N ILE A 237 3.12 -3.83 21.68
CA ILE A 237 4.02 -2.72 21.36
C ILE A 237 4.89 -2.36 22.56
N THR A 238 4.31 -2.22 23.75
CA THR A 238 5.04 -1.88 24.98
C THR A 238 6.01 -2.97 25.44
N GLU A 239 5.73 -4.23 25.10
CA GLU A 239 6.63 -5.36 25.36
C GLU A 239 7.80 -5.47 24.36
N ALA A 240 7.70 -4.82 23.20
CA ALA A 240 8.67 -4.97 22.11
C ALA A 240 9.51 -3.72 21.84
N MET A 241 8.97 -2.52 22.05
CA MET A 241 9.59 -1.26 21.63
C MET A 241 9.98 -0.41 22.85
N SER A 242 10.95 0.50 22.68
CA SER A 242 11.33 1.45 23.73
C SER A 242 10.26 2.53 23.90
N MET A 243 10.06 3.02 25.13
CA MET A 243 9.07 4.06 25.43
C MET A 243 9.26 5.32 24.57
N GLU A 244 10.52 5.71 24.30
CA GLU A 244 10.84 6.85 23.43
C GLU A 244 10.28 6.68 22.01
N VAL A 245 10.43 5.48 21.42
CA VAL A 245 9.91 5.19 20.08
C VAL A 245 8.39 5.18 20.09
N ILE A 246 7.77 4.58 21.11
CA ILE A 246 6.31 4.50 21.24
C ILE A 246 5.71 5.91 21.36
N GLU A 247 6.23 6.74 22.27
CA GLU A 247 5.76 8.12 22.48
C GLU A 247 5.91 8.96 21.21
N ARG A 248 7.09 8.94 20.57
CA ARG A 248 7.34 9.70 19.35
C ARG A 248 6.39 9.31 18.22
N THR A 249 6.20 8.02 17.99
CA THR A 249 5.31 7.51 16.92
C THR A 249 3.85 7.85 17.22
N TYR A 250 3.40 7.67 18.46
CA TYR A 250 2.04 8.02 18.87
C TYR A 250 1.77 9.52 18.66
N LEU A 251 2.66 10.40 19.14
CA LEU A 251 2.51 11.85 18.99
C LEU A 251 2.50 12.30 17.52
N ALA A 252 3.30 11.65 16.66
CA ALA A 252 3.28 11.91 15.22
C ALA A 252 1.91 11.58 14.61
N PHE A 253 1.33 10.43 14.97
CA PHE A 253 0.00 10.04 14.50
C PHE A 253 -1.14 10.90 15.08
N SER A 254 -1.07 11.28 16.35
CA SER A 254 -2.04 12.20 16.95
C SER A 254 -2.03 13.57 16.27
N ALA A 255 -0.87 14.03 15.78
CA ALA A 255 -0.74 15.29 15.06
C ALA A 255 -1.30 15.23 13.62
N ASP A 256 -1.31 14.07 12.97
CA ASP A 256 -1.80 13.86 11.60
C ASP A 256 -2.76 12.66 11.54
N LYS A 257 -4.02 12.89 11.94
CA LYS A 257 -5.09 11.87 11.92
C LYS A 257 -5.32 11.27 10.52
N PRO A 258 -5.28 12.04 9.40
CA PRO A 258 -5.28 11.47 8.06
C PRO A 258 -4.14 10.49 7.80
N HIS A 259 -2.92 10.78 8.25
CA HIS A 259 -1.80 9.84 8.14
C HIS A 259 -2.00 8.58 8.97
N LEU A 260 -2.43 8.72 10.23
CA LEU A 260 -2.81 7.59 11.09
C LEU A 260 -3.82 6.66 10.40
N GLN A 261 -4.87 7.24 9.80
CA GLN A 261 -5.86 6.46 9.08
C GLN A 261 -5.24 5.73 7.89
N ARG A 262 -4.41 6.39 7.07
CA ARG A 262 -3.73 5.74 5.93
C ARG A 262 -2.85 4.56 6.37
N GLU A 263 -2.07 4.72 7.42
CA GLU A 263 -1.20 3.65 7.94
C GLU A 263 -2.01 2.49 8.52
N ALA A 264 -3.13 2.75 9.20
CA ALA A 264 -4.00 1.67 9.68
C ALA A 264 -4.62 0.88 8.51
N LEU A 265 -5.05 1.57 7.44
CA LEU A 265 -5.53 0.94 6.21
C LEU A 265 -4.44 0.11 5.53
N ARG A 266 -3.19 0.61 5.50
CA ARG A 266 -2.02 -0.13 5.03
C ARG A 266 -1.76 -1.38 5.87
N GLY A 267 -1.93 -1.30 7.19
CA GLY A 267 -1.75 -2.44 8.10
C GLY A 267 -2.69 -3.60 7.76
N MET A 268 -3.97 -3.28 7.52
CA MET A 268 -4.94 -4.27 7.06
C MET A 268 -4.55 -4.88 5.71
N ALA A 269 -4.11 -4.05 4.78
CA ALA A 269 -3.69 -4.46 3.44
C ALA A 269 -2.50 -5.44 3.47
N ILE A 270 -1.50 -5.14 4.30
CA ILE A 270 -0.33 -6.02 4.50
C ILE A 270 -0.75 -7.37 5.08
N ILE A 271 -1.61 -7.38 6.11
CA ILE A 271 -2.09 -8.62 6.73
C ILE A 271 -2.84 -9.48 5.71
N LEU A 272 -3.72 -8.88 4.92
CA LEU A 272 -4.41 -9.56 3.82
C LEU A 272 -3.42 -10.12 2.79
N ALA A 273 -2.45 -9.33 2.35
CA ALA A 273 -1.44 -9.73 1.37
C ALA A 273 -0.63 -10.94 1.83
N LEU A 274 -0.16 -10.94 3.08
CA LEU A 274 0.57 -12.06 3.68
C LEU A 274 -0.29 -13.32 3.78
N TRP A 275 -1.58 -13.17 4.10
CA TRP A 275 -2.49 -14.30 4.26
C TRP A 275 -2.75 -15.04 2.95
N VAL A 276 -3.05 -14.28 1.89
CA VAL A 276 -3.42 -14.86 0.58
C VAL A 276 -2.26 -14.92 -0.40
N VAL A 277 -1.01 -14.84 0.06
CA VAL A 277 0.17 -14.70 -0.82
C VAL A 277 0.27 -15.81 -1.90
N ASP A 278 -0.21 -17.02 -1.61
CA ASP A 278 -0.22 -18.15 -2.54
C ASP A 278 -1.45 -18.18 -3.47
N GLU A 279 -2.46 -17.32 -3.27
CA GLU A 279 -3.74 -17.33 -3.99
C GLU A 279 -3.70 -16.45 -5.25
N HIS A 280 -2.79 -16.75 -6.17
CA HIS A 280 -2.55 -15.93 -7.37
C HIS A 280 -3.82 -15.75 -8.23
N GLU A 281 -4.55 -16.83 -8.49
CA GLU A 281 -5.82 -16.76 -9.24
C GLU A 281 -6.92 -16.03 -8.46
N GLY A 282 -6.89 -16.10 -7.13
CA GLY A 282 -7.76 -15.30 -6.28
C GLY A 282 -7.47 -13.81 -6.42
N MET A 283 -6.19 -13.43 -6.42
CA MET A 283 -5.79 -12.04 -6.62
C MET A 283 -6.22 -11.50 -7.99
N LYS A 284 -6.08 -12.29 -9.07
CA LYS A 284 -6.56 -11.91 -10.41
C LYS A 284 -8.07 -11.66 -10.44
N ARG A 285 -8.86 -12.51 -9.76
CA ARG A 285 -10.30 -12.28 -9.58
C ARG A 285 -10.57 -11.02 -8.78
N PHE A 286 -9.83 -10.79 -7.71
CA PHE A 286 -9.97 -9.62 -6.84
C PHE A 286 -9.77 -8.32 -7.63
N ILE A 287 -8.64 -8.16 -8.32
CA ILE A 287 -8.34 -6.91 -9.06
C ILE A 287 -9.32 -6.65 -10.20
N SER A 288 -9.87 -7.71 -10.81
CA SER A 288 -10.84 -7.59 -11.89
C SER A 288 -12.23 -7.18 -11.37
N ALA A 289 -12.52 -7.49 -10.11
CA ALA A 289 -13.81 -7.23 -9.47
C ALA A 289 -13.77 -6.05 -8.49
N ASP A 290 -12.60 -5.49 -8.15
CA ASP A 290 -12.49 -4.38 -7.20
C ASP A 290 -13.14 -3.13 -7.77
N ARG A 291 -14.30 -2.78 -7.24
CA ARG A 291 -15.08 -1.59 -7.61
C ARG A 291 -15.43 -0.79 -6.35
N ILE A 292 -15.42 0.53 -6.44
CA ILE A 292 -15.62 1.39 -5.27
C ILE A 292 -17.01 1.23 -4.64
N ASP A 293 -18.01 0.78 -5.38
CA ASP A 293 -19.41 0.64 -4.92
C ASP A 293 -19.70 -0.66 -4.15
N GLN A 294 -18.70 -1.54 -4.00
CA GLN A 294 -18.78 -2.74 -3.18
C GLN A 294 -17.94 -2.61 -1.89
N THR A 295 -18.40 -3.26 -0.83
CA THR A 295 -17.65 -3.39 0.42
C THR A 295 -16.45 -4.32 0.22
N LEU A 296 -15.44 -4.22 1.09
CA LEU A 296 -14.26 -5.08 1.03
C LEU A 296 -14.62 -6.57 1.14
N ASP A 297 -15.52 -6.95 2.05
CA ASP A 297 -15.93 -8.35 2.27
C ASP A 297 -16.53 -8.99 1.03
N VAL A 298 -17.42 -8.28 0.34
CA VAL A 298 -18.05 -8.80 -0.88
C VAL A 298 -17.00 -9.12 -1.93
N LYS A 299 -15.94 -8.29 -2.03
CA LYS A 299 -14.83 -8.49 -2.97
C LYS A 299 -13.96 -9.67 -2.53
N LEU A 300 -13.64 -9.75 -1.24
CA LEU A 300 -12.83 -10.82 -0.67
C LEU A 300 -13.50 -12.18 -0.80
N ASP A 301 -14.79 -12.30 -0.43
CA ASP A 301 -15.58 -13.53 -0.55
C ASP A 301 -15.70 -14.01 -2.00
N ALA A 302 -15.90 -13.08 -2.93
CA ALA A 302 -16.00 -13.40 -4.35
C ALA A 302 -14.65 -13.84 -4.94
N ALA A 303 -13.56 -13.23 -4.51
CA ALA A 303 -12.23 -13.50 -5.04
C ALA A 303 -11.57 -14.74 -4.43
N PHE A 304 -11.78 -14.99 -3.14
CA PHE A 304 -11.07 -16.00 -2.35
C PHE A 304 -12.07 -16.97 -1.67
N PRO A 305 -12.79 -17.78 -2.44
CA PRO A 305 -13.83 -18.65 -1.89
C PRO A 305 -13.23 -19.66 -0.91
N GLY A 306 -13.72 -19.66 0.32
CA GLY A 306 -13.27 -20.58 1.39
C GLY A 306 -12.12 -20.06 2.24
N VAL A 307 -11.66 -18.83 2.01
CA VAL A 307 -10.70 -18.16 2.91
C VAL A 307 -11.47 -17.47 4.04
N ASP A 308 -11.11 -17.79 5.28
CA ASP A 308 -11.61 -17.08 6.46
C ASP A 308 -10.71 -15.88 6.77
N PHE A 309 -11.18 -14.68 6.43
CA PHE A 309 -10.44 -13.44 6.67
C PHE A 309 -10.49 -12.96 8.12
N MET A 310 -11.40 -13.49 8.95
CA MET A 310 -11.36 -13.26 10.39
C MET A 310 -10.21 -14.05 11.02
N ASP A 311 -10.01 -15.29 10.55
CA ASP A 311 -8.87 -16.13 10.91
C ASP A 311 -7.54 -15.51 10.49
N ALA A 312 -7.51 -14.80 9.35
CA ALA A 312 -6.31 -14.12 8.85
C ALA A 312 -5.71 -13.13 9.86
N PHE A 313 -6.54 -12.30 10.49
CA PHE A 313 -6.09 -11.32 11.47
C PHE A 313 -5.66 -11.99 12.77
N SER A 314 -6.40 -13.00 13.21
CA SER A 314 -6.10 -13.71 14.47
C SER A 314 -4.80 -14.52 14.39
N ASN A 315 -4.42 -15.00 13.20
CA ASN A 315 -3.29 -15.90 13.01
C ASN A 315 -2.16 -15.30 12.14
N VAL A 316 -2.11 -13.97 11.98
CA VAL A 316 -1.06 -13.34 11.16
C VAL A 316 0.35 -13.69 11.63
N ASN A 317 0.57 -13.83 12.95
CA ASN A 317 1.86 -14.22 13.51
C ASN A 317 2.31 -15.60 12.99
N GLU A 318 1.39 -16.59 13.03
CA GLU A 318 1.67 -17.94 12.55
C GLU A 318 1.98 -17.96 11.06
N GLN A 319 1.22 -17.19 10.28
CA GLN A 319 1.46 -17.05 8.84
C GLN A 319 2.83 -16.41 8.57
N ILE A 320 3.24 -15.37 9.30
CA ILE A 320 4.58 -14.76 9.16
C ILE A 320 5.67 -15.81 9.40
N TYR A 321 5.60 -16.59 10.48
CA TYR A 321 6.58 -17.64 10.75
C TYR A 321 6.58 -18.74 9.68
N LYS A 322 5.40 -19.16 9.22
CA LYS A 322 5.27 -20.14 8.13
C LYS A 322 5.91 -19.65 6.83
N LEU A 323 5.78 -18.36 6.50
CA LEU A 323 6.42 -17.76 5.34
C LEU A 323 7.95 -17.68 5.51
N LEU A 324 8.43 -17.29 6.69
CA LEU A 324 9.86 -17.27 7.01
C LEU A 324 10.52 -18.64 6.90
N ASP A 325 9.81 -19.71 7.26
CA ASP A 325 10.31 -21.09 7.14
C ASP A 325 10.55 -21.54 5.70
N ARG A 326 9.99 -20.84 4.70
CA ARG A 326 10.24 -21.16 3.28
C ARG A 326 11.68 -20.88 2.86
N PHE A 327 12.33 -19.90 3.49
CA PHE A 327 13.73 -19.56 3.20
C PHE A 327 14.75 -20.55 3.80
N ASN A 328 14.30 -21.50 4.61
CA ASN A 328 15.15 -22.54 5.21
C ASN A 328 15.19 -23.85 4.40
N ARG A 329 14.50 -23.91 3.26
CA ARG A 329 14.35 -25.12 2.42
C ARG A 329 15.29 -25.11 1.22
#